data_AF-A0A534VKL8-F1
#
_entry.id   AF-A0A534VKL8-F1
#
_cell.length_a   1.000
_cell.length_b   1.000
_cell.length_c   1.000
_cell.angle_alpha   90.00
_cell.angle_beta   90.00
_cell.angle_gamma   90.00
#
_symmetry.space_group_name_H-M   'P 1'
#
loop_
_entity.id
_entity.type
_entity.pdbx_description
1 polymer ?
#
loop_
_entity_poly.entity_id
_entity_poly.type
_entity_poly.pdbx_seq_one_letter_code
_entity_poly.pdbx_strand_id
1 'polypeptide(L)'
;MSGQREVLLATKETGEQARFLLEVFQEGEHWTTTLARLDARGEPEPTRIAPRFYGLTAEQARRRMIQALENDYDEVVTAPER
;
A
#
# COMPACT_ATOMS: atom_id res chain seq x y z
N MET A 1 -13.30 7.56 12.19
CA MET A 1 -12.96 7.24 10.79
C MET A 1 -12.35 5.85 10.78
N SER A 2 -12.95 4.92 10.06
CA SER A 2 -12.43 3.57 9.90
C SER A 2 -11.34 3.62 8.83
N GLY A 3 -10.10 3.35 9.21
CA GLY A 3 -8.97 3.32 8.30
C GLY A 3 -8.03 2.20 8.67
N GLN A 4 -7.49 1.52 7.66
CA GLN A 4 -6.44 0.53 7.80
C GLN A 4 -5.14 1.14 7.32
N ARG A 5 -4.07 0.96 8.10
CA ARG A 5 -2.72 1.39 7.76
C ARG A 5 -1.79 0.22 7.94
N GLU A 6 -0.94 -0.06 6.95
CA GLU A 6 0.04 -1.13 7.04
C GLU A 6 1.30 -0.80 6.25
N VAL A 7 2.39 -1.45 6.63
CA VAL A 7 3.63 -1.42 5.86
C VAL A 7 3.72 -2.71 5.05
N LEU A 8 3.95 -2.58 3.75
CA LEU A 8 4.21 -3.69 2.85
C LEU A 8 5.73 -3.78 2.60
N LEU A 9 6.28 -4.98 2.67
CA LEU A 9 7.62 -5.29 2.21
C LEU A 9 7.49 -5.95 0.83
N ALA A 10 8.07 -5.33 -0.18
CA ALA A 10 8.11 -5.85 -1.54
C ALA A 10 9.54 -6.24 -1.90
N THR A 11 9.72 -7.46 -2.40
CA THR A 11 11.03 -8.05 -2.70
C THR A 11 11.07 -8.49 -4.16
N LYS A 12 12.13 -8.16 -4.87
CA LYS A 12 12.42 -8.70 -6.20
C LYS A 12 13.23 -10.00 -6.11
N GLU A 13 13.23 -10.81 -7.15
CA GLU A 13 14.03 -12.03 -7.29
C GLU A 13 15.54 -11.75 -7.13
N THR A 14 15.98 -10.55 -7.49
CA THR A 14 17.36 -10.07 -7.31
C THR A 14 17.76 -9.84 -5.84
N GLY A 15 16.79 -9.89 -4.91
CA GLY A 15 16.97 -9.55 -3.50
C GLY A 15 16.81 -8.06 -3.18
N GLU A 16 16.52 -7.21 -4.18
CA GLU A 16 16.18 -5.81 -3.94
C GLU A 16 14.87 -5.72 -3.14
N GLN A 17 14.91 -5.00 -2.02
CA GLN A 17 13.74 -4.78 -1.16
C GLN A 17 13.31 -3.32 -1.16
N ALA A 18 12.00 -3.10 -1.14
CA ALA A 18 11.40 -1.80 -0.91
C ALA A 18 10.28 -1.92 0.12
N ARG A 19 10.11 -0.88 0.94
CA ARG A 19 9.02 -0.77 1.90
C ARG A 19 8.01 0.24 1.38
N PHE A 20 6.73 -0.04 1.58
CA PHE A 20 5.65 0.85 1.18
C PHE A 20 4.68 1.05 2.33
N LEU A 21 4.21 2.28 2.50
CA LEU A 21 3.09 2.59 3.37
C LEU A 21 1.80 2.53 2.55
N LEU A 22 0.90 1.63 2.93
CA LEU A 22 -0.46 1.55 2.41
C LEU A 22 -1.45 2.05 3.46
N GLU A 23 -2.25 3.04 3.11
CA GLU A 23 -3.37 3.48 3.92
C GLU A 23 -4.65 3.31 3.10
N VAL A 24 -5.72 2.84 3.74
CA VAL A 24 -7.04 2.65 3.14
C VAL A 24 -8.06 3.25 4.09
N PHE A 25 -8.80 4.26 3.64
CA PHE A 25 -9.74 5.00 4.47
C PHE A 25 -10.99 5.39 3.69
N GLN A 26 -12.11 5.48 4.39
CA GLN A 26 -13.38 5.85 3.78
C GLN A 26 -13.51 7.37 3.69
N GLU A 27 -13.83 7.88 2.49
CA GLU A 27 -14.16 9.29 2.24
C GLU A 27 -15.55 9.37 1.60
N GLY A 28 -16.57 9.68 2.39
CA GLY A 28 -17.95 9.69 1.93
C GLY A 28 -18.38 8.31 1.40
N GLU A 29 -18.73 8.24 0.12
CA GLU A 29 -19.25 7.03 -0.54
C GLU A 29 -18.17 6.18 -1.23
N HIS A 30 -16.89 6.50 -1.07
CA HIS A 30 -15.78 5.74 -1.66
C HIS A 30 -14.70 5.38 -0.65
N TRP A 31 -13.88 4.40 -1.02
CA TRP A 31 -12.63 4.12 -0.35
C TRP A 31 -11.50 4.81 -1.08
N THR A 32 -10.69 5.57 -0.36
CA THR A 32 -9.45 6.16 -0.82
C THR A 32 -8.30 5.32 -0.30
N THR A 33 -7.30 5.10 -1.16
CA THR A 33 -6.04 4.48 -0.76
C THR A 33 -4.90 5.44 -0.98
N THR A 34 -3.85 5.37 -0.16
CA THR A 34 -2.55 5.99 -0.44
C THR A 34 -1.50 4.90 -0.43
N LEU A 35 -0.62 4.89 -1.43
CA LEU A 35 0.56 4.02 -1.46
C LEU A 35 1.79 4.88 -1.73
N ALA A 36 2.72 4.89 -0.78
CA ALA A 36 3.96 5.65 -0.85
C ALA A 36 5.14 4.74 -0.51
N ARG A 37 6.24 4.85 -1.26
CA ARG A 37 7.50 4.19 -0.89
C ARG A 37 8.01 4.81 0.41
N LEU A 38 8.59 4.01 1.30
CA LEU A 38 9.24 4.48 2.52
C LEU A 38 10.74 4.62 2.29
N ASP A 39 11.31 5.72 2.79
CA ASP A 39 12.75 5.94 2.77
C ASP A 39 13.49 5.09 3.82
N ALA A 40 14.80 5.30 3.96
CA ALA A 40 15.61 4.60 4.96
C ALA A 40 15.19 4.90 6.41
N ARG A 41 14.59 6.07 6.66
CA ARG A 41 14.09 6.51 7.97
C ARG A 41 12.69 5.98 8.27
N GLY A 42 12.01 5.41 7.27
CA GLY A 42 10.63 4.93 7.37
C GLY A 42 9.60 6.02 7.07
N GLU A 43 10.02 7.14 6.48
CA GLU A 43 9.14 8.24 6.11
C GLU A 43 8.62 8.04 4.68
N PRO A 44 7.34 8.36 4.40
CA PRO A 44 6.79 8.32 3.06
C PRO A 44 7.52 9.28 2.12
N GLU A 45 7.99 8.78 0.98
CA GLU A 45 8.50 9.61 -0.10
C GLU A 45 7.37 10.51 -0.67
N PRO A 46 7.70 11.69 -1.22
CA PRO A 46 6.69 12.62 -1.75
C PRO A 46 5.85 12.02 -2.88
N THR A 47 6.42 11.08 -3.63
CA THR A 47 5.73 10.36 -4.70
C THR A 47 4.80 9.32 -4.09
N ARG A 48 3.49 9.59 -4.15
CA ARG A 48 2.44 8.67 -3.73
C ARG A 48 1.38 8.53 -4.80
N ILE A 49 0.83 7.33 -4.92
CA ILE A 49 -0.39 7.08 -5.69
C ILE A 49 -1.58 7.10 -4.76
N ALA A 50 -2.66 7.76 -5.16
CA ALA A 50 -3.85 7.94 -4.32
C ALA A 50 -5.16 7.68 -5.08
N PRO A 51 -5.42 6.44 -5.54
CA PRO A 51 -6.65 6.13 -6.26
C PRO A 51 -7.87 6.10 -5.33
N ARG A 52 -9.03 6.36 -5.95
CA ARG A 52 -10.36 6.30 -5.33
C ARG A 52 -11.13 5.12 -5.91
N PHE A 53 -11.81 4.37 -5.05
CA PHE A 53 -12.57 3.20 -5.43
C PHE A 53 -14.03 3.32 -5.01
N TYR A 54 -14.91 3.39 -6.00
CA TYR A 54 -16.36 3.42 -5.81
C TYR A 54 -16.93 2.01 -5.89
N GLY A 55 -17.87 1.68 -5.01
CA GLY A 55 -18.55 0.37 -5.01
C GLY A 55 -17.67 -0.82 -4.61
N LEU A 56 -16.46 -0.58 -4.10
CA LEU A 56 -15.58 -1.62 -3.55
C LEU A 56 -15.58 -1.57 -2.02
N THR A 57 -15.19 -2.67 -1.38
CA THR A 57 -14.88 -2.71 0.05
C THR A 57 -13.45 -2.22 0.32
N ALA A 58 -13.14 -1.91 1.57
CA ALA A 58 -11.77 -1.58 2.00
C ALA A 58 -10.76 -2.68 1.63
N GLU A 59 -11.13 -3.94 1.83
CA GLU A 59 -10.27 -5.08 1.51
C GLU A 59 -10.01 -5.22 0.01
N GLN A 60 -11.02 -4.96 -0.82
CA GLN A 60 -10.86 -4.96 -2.28
C GLN A 60 -9.97 -3.80 -2.73
N ALA A 61 -10.17 -2.59 -2.20
CA ALA A 61 -9.30 -1.44 -2.46
C ALA A 61 -7.85 -1.73 -2.05
N ARG A 62 -7.64 -2.31 -0.87
CA ARG A 62 -6.34 -2.78 -0.38
C ARG A 62 -5.70 -3.77 -1.35
N ARG A 63 -6.42 -4.81 -1.77
CA ARG A 63 -5.89 -5.85 -2.67
C ARG A 63 -5.49 -5.28 -4.03
N ARG A 64 -6.20 -4.27 -4.55
CA ARG A 64 -5.81 -3.56 -5.79
C ARG A 64 -4.44 -2.90 -5.67
N MET A 65 -4.13 -2.31 -4.52
CA MET A 65 -2.82 -1.68 -4.29
C MET A 65 -1.70 -2.71 -4.16
N ILE A 66 -1.97 -3.84 -3.49
CA ILE A 66 -1.01 -4.94 -3.41
C ILE A 66 -0.74 -5.52 -4.81
N GLN A 67 -1.78 -5.74 -5.62
CA GLN A 67 -1.62 -6.21 -7.00
C GLN A 67 -0.80 -5.25 -7.86
N ALA A 68 -0.87 -3.94 -7.62
CA ALA A 68 -0.04 -2.97 -8.33
C ALA A 68 1.44 -3.18 -8.02
N LEU A 69 1.80 -3.52 -6.78
CA LEU A 69 3.17 -3.87 -6.40
C LEU A 69 3.58 -5.24 -6.96
N GLU A 70 2.69 -6.22 -6.94
CA GLU A 70 2.94 -7.57 -7.51
C GLU A 70 3.26 -7.53 -9.03
N ASN A 71 3.03 -6.40 -9.73
CA ASN A 71 3.47 -6.24 -11.12
C ASN A 71 4.98 -5.94 -11.26
N ASP A 72 5.59 -5.31 -10.26
CA ASP A 72 6.98 -4.86 -10.26
C ASP A 72 7.88 -5.64 -9.29
N TYR A 73 7.26 -6.40 -8.38
CA TYR A 73 7.91 -7.16 -7.31
C TYR A 73 7.37 -8.59 -7.27
N ASP A 74 8.27 -9.53 -7.00
CA ASP A 74 7.98 -10.97 -7.01
C ASP A 74 7.28 -11.45 -5.74
N GLU A 75 7.55 -10.80 -4.61
CA GLU A 75 6.92 -11.09 -3.33
C GLU A 75 6.48 -9.79 -2.65
N VAL A 76 5.24 -9.76 -2.14
CA VAL A 76 4.71 -8.65 -1.36
C VAL A 76 4.04 -9.19 -0.10
N VAL A 77 4.57 -8.82 1.07
CA VAL A 77 4.06 -9.27 2.37
C VAL A 77 3.78 -8.09 3.29
N THR A 78 2.80 -8.24 4.19
CA THR A 78 2.58 -7.26 5.26
C THR A 78 3.72 -7.39 6.28
N ALA A 79 4.43 -6.30 6.53
CA ALA A 79 5.48 -6.26 7.53
C ALA A 79 4.87 -6.39 8.93
N PRO A 80 5.51 -7.13 9.85
CA PRO A 80 5.02 -7.24 11.23
C PRO A 80 5.06 -5.87 11.92
N GLU A 81 3.97 -5.52 12.60
CA GLU A 81 3.92 -4.39 13.53
C GLU A 81 4.93 -4.67 14.66
N ARG A 82 5.98 -3.85 14.78
CA ARG A 82 6.97 -3.93 15.85
C ARG A 82 6.63 -2.98 16.99
#